data_AF-A0A1F5WF00-F1
#
_entry.id   AF-A0A1F5WF00-F1
#
_cell.length_a   1.000
_cell.length_b   1.000
_cell.length_c   1.000
_cell.angle_alpha   90.00
_cell.angle_beta   90.00
_cell.angle_gamma   90.00
#
_symmetry.space_group_name_H-M   'P 1'
#
loop_
_entity.id
_entity.type
_entity.pdbx_description
1 polymer ?
#
loop_
_entity_poly.entity_id
_entity_poly.type
_entity_poly.pdbx_seq_one_letter_code
_entity_poly.pdbx_strand_id
1 'polypeptide(L)'
;MNKIAKVFIETLPILFGILFSYLFWQNSFLLFAIYIILSVVLILWRGDNSEFAIFIYGIIIGGLVEVIGTQVSGYQSFAEPDFLGIPIWLPIVWGYGFVAMKRIGIILKS
;
A
#
# COMPACT_ATOMS: atom_id res chain seq x y z
N MET A 1 5.26 2.83 -25.79
CA MET A 1 4.12 3.22 -24.94
C MET A 1 4.38 4.61 -24.36
N ASN A 2 3.42 5.53 -24.47
CA ASN A 2 3.58 6.91 -23.97
C ASN A 2 3.65 6.94 -22.42
N LYS A 3 4.10 8.07 -21.85
CA LYS A 3 4.24 8.23 -20.39
C LYS A 3 2.91 7.99 -19.66
N ILE A 4 1.81 8.50 -20.22
CA ILE A 4 0.47 8.39 -19.65
C ILE A 4 0.08 6.93 -19.45
N ALA A 5 0.25 6.08 -20.47
CA ALA A 5 -0.07 4.67 -20.38
C ALA A 5 0.82 3.93 -19.38
N LYS A 6 2.10 4.30 -19.23
CA LYS A 6 2.97 3.73 -18.19
C LYS A 6 2.48 4.09 -16.78
N VAL A 7 2.13 5.36 -16.54
CA VAL A 7 1.56 5.81 -15.26
C VAL A 7 0.26 5.06 -14.96
N PHE A 8 -0.61 4.93 -15.96
CA PHE A 8 -1.87 4.20 -15.81
C PHE A 8 -1.64 2.75 -15.38
N ILE A 9 -0.69 2.03 -16.00
CA ILE A 9 -0.35 0.65 -15.63
C ILE A 9 0.16 0.57 -14.18
N GLU A 10 1.05 1.46 -13.75
CA GLU A 10 1.54 1.46 -12.36
C GLU A 10 0.45 1.86 -11.35
N THR A 11 -0.65 2.46 -11.80
CA THR A 11 -1.80 2.81 -10.96
C THR A 11 -2.79 1.64 -10.83
N LEU A 12 -2.78 0.65 -11.74
CA LEU A 12 -3.72 -0.49 -11.70
C LEU A 12 -3.70 -1.24 -10.36
N PRO A 13 -2.55 -1.58 -9.75
CA PRO A 13 -2.55 -2.29 -8.47
C PRO A 13 -3.21 -1.48 -7.34
N ILE A 14 -3.11 -0.15 -7.38
CA ILE A 14 -3.79 0.73 -6.42
C ILE A 14 -5.31 0.67 -6.64
N LEU A 15 -5.77 0.73 -7.90
CA LEU A 15 -7.20 0.64 -8.22
C LEU A 15 -7.79 -0.72 -7.81
N PHE A 16 -7.07 -1.82 -8.07
CA PHE A 16 -7.46 -3.14 -7.58
C PHE A 16 -7.44 -3.23 -6.06
N GLY A 17 -6.48 -2.57 -5.39
CA GLY A 17 -6.46 -2.43 -3.94
C GLY A 17 -7.72 -1.75 -3.40
N ILE A 18 -8.14 -0.63 -4.00
CA ILE A 18 -9.39 0.05 -3.59
C ILE A 18 -10.60 -0.89 -3.77
N LEU A 19 -10.67 -1.61 -4.89
CA LEU A 19 -11.75 -2.57 -5.15
C LEU A 19 -11.76 -3.71 -4.13
N PHE A 20 -10.62 -4.33 -3.84
CA PHE A 20 -10.53 -5.41 -2.87
C PHE A 20 -10.86 -4.94 -1.46
N SER A 21 -10.36 -3.76 -1.05
CA SER A 21 -10.76 -3.17 0.23
C SER A 21 -12.27 -2.97 0.30
N TYR A 22 -12.92 -2.45 -0.74
CA TYR A 22 -14.38 -2.31 -0.76
C TYR A 22 -15.12 -3.64 -0.61
N LEU A 23 -14.64 -4.71 -1.26
CA LEU A 23 -15.31 -6.02 -1.25
C LEU A 23 -15.06 -6.83 0.04
N PHE A 24 -13.90 -6.67 0.66
CA PHE A 24 -13.42 -7.56 1.73
C PHE A 24 -13.01 -6.84 3.01
N TRP A 25 -13.40 -5.57 3.22
CA TRP A 25 -13.00 -4.78 4.40
C TRP A 25 -13.35 -5.44 5.74
N GLN A 26 -14.37 -6.29 5.80
CA GLN A 26 -14.77 -7.03 7.00
C GLN A 26 -13.87 -8.24 7.30
N ASN A 27 -13.01 -8.64 6.37
CA ASN A 27 -12.10 -9.76 6.51
C ASN A 27 -10.66 -9.27 6.38
N SER A 28 -10.16 -8.68 7.46
CA SER A 28 -8.84 -8.08 7.50
C SER A 28 -7.70 -9.05 7.19
N PHE A 29 -7.81 -10.31 7.62
CA PHE A 29 -6.78 -11.32 7.37
C PHE A 29 -6.69 -11.69 5.88
N LEU A 30 -7.83 -11.80 5.20
CA LEU A 30 -7.87 -12.03 3.75
C LEU A 30 -7.19 -10.87 3.00
N LEU A 31 -7.52 -9.62 3.34
CA LEU A 31 -6.89 -8.43 2.74
C LEU A 31 -5.39 -8.37 3.02
N PHE A 32 -4.97 -8.71 4.23
CA PHE A 32 -3.56 -8.77 4.59
C PHE A 32 -2.80 -9.75 3.70
N ALA A 33 -3.33 -10.97 3.55
CA ALA A 33 -2.75 -12.00 2.69
C ALA A 33 -2.70 -11.56 1.21
N ILE A 34 -3.78 -10.97 0.69
CA ILE A 34 -3.84 -10.47 -0.69
C ILE A 34 -2.77 -9.38 -0.90
N TYR A 35 -2.71 -8.37 -0.03
CA TYR A 35 -1.81 -7.24 -0.23
C TYR A 35 -0.34 -7.60 -0.02
N ILE A 36 -0.01 -8.48 0.94
CA ILE A 36 1.38 -8.89 1.11
C ILE A 36 1.86 -9.71 -0.09
N ILE A 37 1.06 -10.67 -0.56
CA ILE A 37 1.40 -11.51 -1.71
C ILE A 37 1.55 -10.65 -2.97
N LEU A 38 0.57 -9.80 -3.27
CA LEU A 38 0.61 -8.95 -4.46
C LEU A 38 1.80 -7.99 -4.41
N SER A 39 2.04 -7.33 -3.28
CA SER A 39 3.15 -6.39 -3.14
C SER A 39 4.49 -7.07 -3.36
N VAL A 40 4.71 -8.22 -2.71
CA VAL A 40 5.96 -8.98 -2.85
C VAL A 40 6.15 -9.46 -4.29
N VAL A 41 5.12 -10.04 -4.92
CA VAL A 41 5.20 -10.49 -6.33
C VAL A 41 5.52 -9.33 -7.27
N LEU A 42 4.86 -8.19 -7.11
CA LEU A 42 5.06 -7.00 -7.97
C LEU A 42 6.44 -6.37 -7.78
N ILE A 43 6.99 -6.40 -6.57
CA ILE A 43 8.35 -5.92 -6.27
C ILE A 43 9.38 -6.87 -6.87
N LEU A 44 9.23 -8.18 -6.62
CA LEU A 44 10.16 -9.20 -7.12
C LEU A 44 10.18 -9.27 -8.65
N TRP A 45 9.02 -9.12 -9.31
CA TRP A 45 8.94 -9.07 -10.77
C TRP A 45 9.85 -7.96 -11.32
N ARG A 46 9.87 -6.79 -10.67
CA ARG A 46 10.63 -5.64 -11.16
C ARG A 46 12.13 -5.81 -10.99
N GLY A 47 12.57 -6.60 -10.02
CA GLY A 47 13.98 -6.90 -9.76
C GLY A 47 14.81 -5.72 -9.23
N ASP A 48 14.15 -4.67 -8.73
CA ASP A 48 14.84 -3.50 -8.15
C ASP A 48 14.89 -3.62 -6.63
N ASN A 49 16.09 -3.90 -6.10
CA ASN A 49 16.34 -4.08 -4.67
C ASN A 49 15.96 -2.86 -3.81
N SER A 50 15.94 -1.65 -4.39
CA SER A 50 15.52 -0.46 -3.65
C SER A 50 14.02 -0.46 -3.32
N GLU A 51 13.20 -1.17 -4.10
CA GLU A 51 11.75 -1.21 -3.89
C GLU A 51 11.37 -1.95 -2.61
N PHE A 52 12.13 -2.97 -2.22
CA PHE A 52 11.89 -3.65 -0.93
C PHE A 52 12.20 -2.73 0.25
N ALA A 53 13.29 -1.96 0.19
CA ALA A 53 13.61 -0.98 1.21
C ALA A 53 12.53 0.12 1.31
N ILE A 54 12.05 0.62 0.17
CA ILE A 54 10.96 1.59 0.10
C ILE A 54 9.65 1.00 0.65
N PHE A 55 9.36 -0.26 0.35
CA PHE A 55 8.18 -0.97 0.84
C PHE A 55 8.18 -1.08 2.36
N ILE A 56 9.28 -1.53 2.96
CA ILE A 56 9.42 -1.61 4.42
C ILE A 56 9.35 -0.22 5.06
N TYR A 57 10.00 0.78 4.45
CA TYR A 57 9.89 2.16 4.91
C TYR A 57 8.44 2.66 4.91
N GLY A 58 7.69 2.41 3.82
CA GLY A 58 6.29 2.78 3.70
C GLY A 58 5.39 2.07 4.72
N ILE A 59 5.63 0.77 5.01
CA ILE A 59 4.92 0.04 6.07
C ILE A 59 5.11 0.73 7.42
N ILE A 60 6.35 1.05 7.78
CA ILE A 60 6.68 1.63 9.08
C ILE A 60 6.11 3.04 9.20
N ILE A 61 6.40 3.92 8.23
CA ILE A 61 6.00 5.32 8.31
C ILE A 61 4.49 5.47 8.13
N GLY A 62 3.90 4.78 7.15
CA GLY A 62 2.45 4.79 6.96
C GLY A 62 1.71 4.24 8.18
N GLY A 63 2.14 3.07 8.69
CA GLY A 63 1.57 2.50 9.92
C GLY A 63 1.66 3.43 11.12
N LEU A 64 2.80 4.11 11.32
CA LEU A 64 2.96 5.09 12.40
C LEU A 64 1.99 6.28 12.26
N VAL A 65 1.78 6.80 11.05
CA VAL A 65 0.82 7.89 10.81
C VAL A 65 -0.60 7.46 11.22
N GLU A 66 -1.01 6.26 10.84
CA GLU A 66 -2.35 5.75 11.15
C GLU A 66 -2.53 5.43 12.64
N VAL A 67 -1.52 4.83 13.29
CA VAL A 67 -1.54 4.58 14.74
C VAL A 67 -1.57 5.88 15.52
N ILE A 68 -0.79 6.89 15.13
CA ILE A 68 -0.86 8.22 15.77
C ILE A 68 -2.24 8.84 15.55
N GLY A 69 -2.79 8.73 14.34
CA GLY A 69 -4.10 9.25 13.99
C GLY A 69 -5.24 8.67 14.80
N THR A 70 -5.14 7.38 15.13
CA THR A 70 -6.18 6.63 15.85
C THR A 70 -5.97 6.61 17.36
N GLN A 71 -4.79 6.17 17.83
CA GLN A 71 -4.54 5.87 19.24
C GLN A 71 -3.97 7.05 20.04
N VAL A 72 -3.25 7.97 19.39
CA VAL A 72 -2.58 9.07 20.09
C VAL A 72 -3.40 10.35 20.00
N SER A 73 -3.79 10.73 18.79
CA SER A 73 -4.51 11.98 18.52
C SER A 73 -6.03 11.80 18.42
N GLY A 74 -6.49 10.63 17.98
CA GLY A 74 -7.91 10.30 17.89
C GLY A 74 -8.69 11.06 16.81
N TYR A 75 -8.02 11.68 15.83
CA TYR A 75 -8.71 12.42 14.76
C TYR A 75 -9.34 11.51 13.70
N GLN A 76 -8.97 10.23 13.67
CA GLN A 76 -9.51 9.23 12.75
C GLN A 76 -9.84 7.92 13.47
N SER A 77 -10.70 7.11 12.86
CA SER A 77 -11.05 5.77 13.34
C SER A 77 -11.37 4.85 12.17
N PHE A 78 -11.19 3.54 12.38
CA PHE A 78 -11.51 2.51 11.40
C PHE A 78 -12.70 1.69 11.88
N ALA A 79 -13.55 1.26 10.95
CA ALA A 79 -14.73 0.47 11.27
C ALA A 79 -14.39 -0.93 11.80
N GLU A 80 -13.29 -1.52 11.33
CA GLU A 80 -12.82 -2.86 11.70
C GLU A 80 -11.31 -2.83 12.01
N PRO A 81 -10.91 -2.35 13.19
CA PRO A 81 -9.50 -2.31 13.59
C PRO A 81 -9.04 -3.64 14.19
N ASP A 82 -7.84 -4.09 13.83
CA ASP A 82 -7.28 -5.35 14.32
C ASP A 82 -6.18 -5.14 15.37
N PHE A 83 -5.29 -4.17 15.13
CA PHE A 83 -4.08 -3.97 15.93
C PHE A 83 -3.74 -2.49 16.02
N LEU A 84 -3.47 -2.00 17.24
CA LEU A 84 -3.14 -0.58 17.51
C LEU A 84 -4.13 0.40 16.87
N GLY A 85 -5.42 0.05 16.87
CA GLY A 85 -6.50 0.90 16.33
C GLY A 85 -6.60 0.92 14.81
N ILE A 86 -5.83 0.11 14.08
CA ILE A 86 -5.82 0.08 12.62
C ILE A 86 -5.99 -1.35 12.07
N PRO A 87 -6.49 -1.52 10.84
CA PRO A 87 -6.53 -2.83 10.19
C PRO A 87 -5.12 -3.32 9.84
N ILE A 88 -4.81 -4.60 10.06
CA ILE A 88 -3.45 -5.15 9.83
C ILE A 88 -2.97 -5.06 8.38
N TRP A 89 -3.91 -4.99 7.44
CA TRP A 89 -3.62 -4.90 6.01
C TRP A 89 -3.23 -3.49 5.57
N LEU A 90 -3.61 -2.46 6.34
CA LEU A 90 -3.43 -1.07 5.96
C LEU A 90 -1.96 -0.63 5.85
N PRO A 91 -1.06 -1.00 6.78
CA PRO A 91 0.37 -0.71 6.62
C PRO A 91 0.98 -1.33 5.34
N ILE A 92 0.50 -2.49 4.90
CA ILE A 92 0.98 -3.13 3.67
C ILE A 92 0.62 -2.30 2.43
N VAL A 93 -0.59 -1.74 2.40
CA VAL A 93 -1.03 -0.82 1.35
C VAL A 93 -0.16 0.43 1.31
N TRP A 94 0.17 1.00 2.47
CA TRP A 94 1.12 2.12 2.56
C TRP A 94 2.49 1.76 1.97
N GLY A 95 3.04 0.59 2.31
CA GLY A 95 4.27 0.08 1.73
C GLY A 95 4.25 0.10 0.20
N TYR A 96 3.23 -0.51 -0.40
CA TYR A 96 3.14 -0.57 -1.86
C TYR A 96 2.86 0.81 -2.48
N GLY A 97 2.07 1.66 -1.83
CA GLY A 97 1.82 3.03 -2.26
C GLY A 97 3.12 3.81 -2.45
N PHE A 98 4.08 3.66 -1.54
CA PHE A 98 5.41 4.27 -1.67
C PHE A 98 6.20 3.73 -2.86
N VAL A 99 6.15 2.42 -3.10
CA VAL A 99 6.78 1.81 -4.29
C VAL A 99 6.16 2.36 -5.58
N ALA A 100 4.83 2.43 -5.65
CA ALA A 100 4.12 2.97 -6.81
C ALA A 100 4.46 4.44 -7.06
N MET A 101 4.53 5.28 -6.00
CA MET A 101 4.94 6.68 -6.11
C MET A 101 6.35 6.82 -6.68
N LYS A 102 7.31 6.00 -6.22
CA LYS A 102 8.68 5.99 -6.77
C LYS A 102 8.68 5.63 -8.26
N ARG A 103 7.93 4.60 -8.67
CA ARG A 103 7.84 4.17 -10.08
C ARG A 103 7.24 5.26 -10.97
N ILE A 104 6.11 5.84 -10.54
CA ILE A 104 5.45 6.95 -11.25
C ILE A 104 6.41 8.15 -11.37
N GLY A 105 7.11 8.51 -10.29
CA GLY A 105 8.09 9.59 -10.28
C GLY A 105 9.22 9.40 -11.30
N ILE A 106 9.72 8.18 -11.46
CA ILE A 106 10.74 7.85 -12.48
C ILE A 106 10.16 8.00 -13.90
N ILE A 107 8.95 7.50 -14.15
CA ILE A 107 8.30 7.57 -15.47
C ILE A 107 8.06 9.02 -15.90
N LEU A 108 7.67 9.89 -14.98
CA LEU A 108 7.41 11.30 -15.29
C LEU A 108 8.72 12.04 -15.64
N LYS A 109 9.81 11.72 -14.95
CA LYS A 109 11.14 12.32 -15.16
C LYS A 109 11.86 11.81 -16.42
N SER A 110 11.70 10.54 -16.80
CA SER A 110 12.29 9.95 -18.01
C SER A 110 11.73 10.56 -19.27
#